data_AF-A0A401YYM0-F1
#
_entry.id   AF-A0A401YYM0-F1
#
_cell.length_a   1.000
_cell.length_b   1.000
_cell.length_c   1.000
_cell.angle_alpha   90.00
_cell.angle_beta   90.00
_cell.angle_gamma   90.00
#
_symmetry.space_group_name_H-M   'P 1'
#
loop_
_entity.id
_entity.type
_entity.pdbx_description
1 polymer ?
#
loop_
_entity_poly.entity_id
_entity_poly.type
_entity_poly.pdbx_seq_one_letter_code
_entity_poly.pdbx_strand_id
1 'polypeptide(L)'
;MADEQPYWTSDQLLNPEAMRVYTEQIRAIFRDHKAEFRNLGDEVFGDLVADPMPEDNPAQARLHAWQVARILRRMERHTQAVVALARQLDATYQRVYVELPRKRQAKAAQRAAAKELHAERRARQAVPQARPGREELVSPDAEVPAFDLFRGSR
;
A
#
# COMPACT_ATOMS: atom_id res chain seq x y z
N MET A 1 -6.74 -41.63 12.89
CA MET A 1 -7.39 -40.68 11.97
C MET A 1 -6.33 -39.67 11.61
N ALA A 2 -5.91 -39.58 10.35
CA ALA A 2 -4.99 -38.54 9.93
C ALA A 2 -5.79 -37.24 9.96
N ASP A 3 -5.46 -36.33 10.88
CA ASP A 3 -6.00 -34.98 10.85
C ASP A 3 -5.58 -34.36 9.51
N GLU A 4 -6.55 -34.22 8.61
CA GLU A 4 -6.38 -33.51 7.35
C GLU A 4 -5.90 -32.11 7.70
N GLN A 5 -4.63 -31.79 7.43
CA GLN A 5 -4.15 -30.43 7.67
C GLN A 5 -5.02 -29.49 6.84
N PRO A 6 -5.64 -28.47 7.46
CA PRO A 6 -6.56 -27.60 6.76
C PRO A 6 -5.80 -26.89 5.64
N TYR A 7 -6.16 -27.22 4.40
CA TYR A 7 -5.60 -26.55 3.23
C TYR A 7 -6.01 -25.08 3.24
N TRP A 8 -5.03 -24.20 3.05
CA TRP A 8 -5.28 -22.78 2.92
C TRP A 8 -6.09 -22.49 1.65
N THR A 9 -7.25 -21.86 1.80
CA THR A 9 -8.09 -21.43 0.68
C THR A 9 -7.98 -19.93 0.44
N SER A 10 -8.28 -19.49 -0.79
CA SER A 10 -8.28 -18.06 -1.13
C SER A 10 -9.19 -17.24 -0.21
N ASP A 11 -10.36 -17.78 0.14
CA ASP A 11 -11.33 -17.08 0.98
C ASP A 11 -10.78 -16.79 2.38
N GLN A 12 -10.00 -17.72 2.93
CA GLN A 12 -9.30 -17.52 4.20
C GLN A 12 -8.26 -16.39 4.07
N LEU A 13 -7.50 -16.36 2.97
CA LEU A 13 -6.47 -15.33 2.75
C LEU A 13 -7.04 -13.93 2.51
N LEU A 14 -8.34 -13.79 2.27
CA LEU A 14 -9.02 -12.48 2.23
C LEU A 14 -9.32 -11.91 3.62
N ASN A 15 -9.03 -12.65 4.70
CA ASN A 15 -9.05 -12.12 6.05
C ASN A 15 -7.65 -11.62 6.46
N PRO A 16 -7.50 -10.38 6.95
CA PRO A 16 -6.20 -9.85 7.39
C PRO A 16 -5.48 -10.69 8.46
N GLU A 17 -6.23 -11.29 9.40
CA GLU A 17 -5.66 -12.12 10.45
C GLU A 17 -5.15 -13.44 9.89
N ALA A 18 -5.94 -14.10 9.05
CA ALA A 18 -5.56 -15.34 8.40
C ALA A 18 -4.37 -15.14 7.44
N MET A 19 -4.31 -14.03 6.70
CA MET A 19 -3.14 -13.67 5.88
C MET A 19 -1.86 -13.56 6.72
N ARG A 20 -1.94 -12.91 7.90
CA ARG A 20 -0.81 -12.81 8.82
C ARG A 20 -0.37 -14.19 9.31
N VAL A 21 -1.31 -15.01 9.77
CA VAL A 21 -1.01 -16.38 10.26
C VAL A 21 -0.38 -17.22 9.15
N TYR A 22 -0.96 -17.20 7.95
CA TYR A 22 -0.44 -17.93 6.79
C TYR A 22 1.00 -17.51 6.47
N THR A 23 1.27 -16.21 6.34
CA THR A 23 2.61 -15.72 6.00
C THR A 23 3.63 -16.00 7.11
N GLU A 24 3.21 -16.00 8.38
CA GLU A 24 4.05 -16.44 9.51
C GLU A 24 4.38 -17.93 9.43
N GLN A 25 3.39 -18.79 9.17
CA GLN A 25 3.60 -20.23 9.00
C GLN A 25 4.55 -20.54 7.84
N ILE A 26 4.33 -19.95 6.66
CA ILE A 26 5.23 -20.11 5.50
C ILE A 26 6.66 -19.66 5.88
N ARG A 27 6.81 -18.53 6.58
CA ARG A 27 8.13 -18.08 7.01
C ARG A 27 8.80 -19.03 8.00
N ALA A 28 8.06 -19.67 8.89
CA ALA A 28 8.60 -20.67 9.81
C ALA A 28 9.09 -21.91 9.02
N ILE A 29 8.22 -22.51 8.21
CA ILE A 29 8.52 -23.70 7.40
C ILE A 29 9.77 -23.48 6.54
N PHE A 30 9.83 -22.38 5.79
CA PHE A 30 10.96 -22.14 4.88
C PHE A 30 12.24 -21.66 5.57
N ARG A 31 12.19 -21.18 6.83
CA ARG A 31 13.40 -20.94 7.62
C ARG A 31 14.04 -22.25 8.05
N ASP A 32 13.24 -23.22 8.45
CA ASP A 32 13.73 -24.52 8.87
C ASP A 32 14.38 -25.24 7.68
N HIS A 33 13.71 -25.28 6.53
CA HIS A 33 14.30 -25.81 5.29
C HIS A 33 15.53 -25.04 4.82
N LYS A 34 15.60 -23.72 5.04
CA LYS A 34 16.81 -22.96 4.74
C LYS A 34 18.00 -23.49 5.55
N ALA A 35 17.83 -23.67 6.86
CA ALA A 35 18.89 -24.18 7.73
C ALA A 35 19.29 -25.61 7.32
N GLU A 36 18.29 -26.45 7.02
CA GLU A 36 18.49 -27.82 6.54
C GLU A 36 19.32 -27.88 5.24
N PHE A 37 18.93 -27.13 4.19
CA PHE A 37 19.66 -27.13 2.93
C PHE A 37 21.09 -26.58 3.05
N ARG A 38 21.30 -25.64 3.96
CA ARG A 38 22.64 -25.13 4.25
C ARG A 38 23.50 -26.21 4.89
N ASN A 39 23.01 -26.83 5.97
CA ASN A 39 23.76 -27.86 6.70
C ASN A 39 24.06 -29.05 5.79
N LEU A 40 23.03 -29.57 5.10
CA LEU A 40 23.19 -30.68 4.17
C LEU A 40 24.14 -30.33 3.01
N GLY A 41 24.13 -29.09 2.55
CA GLY A 41 25.05 -28.62 1.51
C GLY A 41 26.52 -28.65 1.96
N ASP A 42 26.78 -28.32 3.22
CA ASP A 42 28.13 -28.35 3.78
C ASP A 42 28.58 -29.78 4.13
N GLU A 43 27.66 -30.63 4.62
CA GLU A 43 27.89 -32.07 4.84
C GLU A 43 28.23 -32.79 3.54
N VAL A 44 27.38 -32.67 2.51
CA VAL A 44 27.61 -33.29 1.19
C VAL A 44 28.92 -32.82 0.55
N PHE A 45 29.27 -31.55 0.71
CA PHE A 45 30.57 -31.06 0.25
C PHE A 45 31.73 -31.73 0.97
N GLY A 46 31.65 -31.83 2.30
CA GLY A 46 32.67 -32.47 3.13
C GLY A 46 32.87 -33.94 2.78
N ASP A 47 31.76 -34.69 2.68
CA ASP A 47 31.78 -36.12 2.40
C ASP A 47 32.38 -36.42 1.01
N LEU A 48 31.98 -35.66 -0.02
CA LEU A 48 32.50 -35.84 -1.38
C LEU A 48 33.97 -35.41 -1.54
N VAL A 49 34.47 -34.53 -0.68
CA VAL A 49 35.90 -34.20 -0.64
C VAL A 49 36.69 -35.28 0.11
N ALA A 50 36.09 -35.91 1.12
CA ALA A 50 36.72 -36.99 1.88
C ALA A 50 36.76 -38.32 1.12
N ASP A 51 35.76 -38.59 0.28
CA ASP A 51 35.67 -39.78 -0.56
C ASP A 51 35.57 -39.40 -2.06
N PRO A 52 36.68 -38.97 -2.67
CA PRO A 52 36.69 -38.56 -4.07
C PRO A 52 36.59 -39.76 -5.02
N MET A 53 36.19 -39.50 -6.27
CA MET A 53 36.22 -40.55 -7.31
C MET A 53 37.66 -41.06 -7.53
N PRO A 54 37.84 -42.34 -7.89
CA PRO A 54 39.18 -42.95 -8.00
C PRO A 54 40.16 -42.22 -8.91
N GLU A 55 39.66 -41.57 -9.97
CA GLU A 55 40.46 -40.87 -10.98
C GLU A 55 40.60 -39.36 -10.72
N ASP A 56 39.94 -38.82 -9.69
CA ASP A 56 39.95 -37.39 -9.42
C ASP A 56 41.25 -36.98 -8.73
N ASN A 57 41.90 -35.94 -9.25
CA ASN A 57 42.88 -35.20 -8.47
C ASN A 57 42.19 -34.32 -7.40
N PRO A 58 42.92 -33.81 -6.37
CA PRO A 58 42.31 -33.04 -5.29
C PRO A 58 41.55 -31.78 -5.73
N ALA A 59 41.92 -31.18 -6.86
CA ALA A 59 41.21 -30.02 -7.40
C ALA A 59 39.91 -30.42 -8.09
N GLN A 60 39.92 -31.53 -8.85
CA GLN A 60 38.73 -32.10 -9.49
C GLN A 60 37.72 -32.57 -8.46
N ALA A 61 38.15 -33.30 -7.43
CA ALA A 61 37.31 -33.75 -6.33
C ALA A 61 36.56 -32.57 -5.67
N ARG A 62 37.29 -31.49 -5.33
CA ARG A 62 36.68 -30.27 -4.75
C ARG A 62 35.71 -29.59 -5.71
N LEU A 63 36.01 -29.57 -7.01
CA LEU A 63 35.13 -28.99 -8.01
C LEU A 63 33.83 -29.78 -8.12
N HIS A 64 33.91 -31.12 -8.21
CA HIS A 64 32.74 -31.99 -8.29
C HIS A 64 31.90 -31.92 -7.02
N ALA A 65 32.52 -31.99 -5.83
CA ALA A 65 31.86 -31.79 -4.56
C ALA A 65 31.14 -30.43 -4.50
N TRP A 66 31.81 -29.35 -4.95
CA TRP A 66 31.19 -28.04 -5.01
C TRP A 66 30.01 -27.98 -5.98
N GLN A 67 30.10 -28.63 -7.15
CA GLN A 67 29.01 -28.64 -8.13
C GLN A 67 27.74 -29.29 -7.57
N VAL A 68 27.88 -30.39 -6.82
CA VAL A 68 26.76 -31.08 -6.16
C VAL A 68 26.20 -30.22 -5.02
N ALA A 69 27.06 -29.81 -4.07
CA ALA A 69 26.67 -28.99 -2.92
C ALA A 69 26.05 -27.64 -3.33
N ARG A 70 26.43 -27.09 -4.49
CA ARG A 70 25.87 -25.85 -5.03
C ARG A 70 24.36 -25.95 -5.28
N ILE A 71 23.83 -27.13 -5.61
CA ILE A 71 22.39 -27.30 -5.81
C ILE A 71 21.64 -27.06 -4.50
N LEU A 72 22.11 -27.63 -3.39
CA LEU A 72 21.55 -27.40 -2.05
C LEU A 72 21.66 -25.93 -1.64
N ARG A 73 22.81 -25.30 -1.88
CA ARG A 73 22.99 -23.85 -1.66
C ARG A 73 22.07 -22.99 -2.53
N ARG A 74 21.69 -23.46 -3.72
CA ARG A 74 20.70 -22.78 -4.55
C ARG A 74 19.30 -22.93 -3.97
N MET A 75 18.96 -24.11 -3.43
CA MET A 75 17.71 -24.32 -2.71
C MET A 75 17.61 -23.40 -1.47
N GLU A 76 18.68 -23.28 -0.67
CA GLU A 76 18.77 -22.32 0.45
C GLU A 76 18.44 -20.88 0.00
N ARG A 77 18.99 -20.43 -1.14
CA ARG A 77 18.71 -19.08 -1.65
C ARG A 77 17.25 -18.91 -2.07
N HIS A 78 16.66 -19.94 -2.70
CA HIS A 78 15.27 -19.92 -3.10
C HIS A 78 14.33 -19.92 -1.88
N THR A 79 14.61 -20.71 -0.85
CA THR A 79 13.82 -20.67 0.39
C THR A 79 13.93 -19.33 1.10
N GLN A 80 15.13 -18.72 1.14
CA GLN A 80 15.29 -17.35 1.63
C GLN A 80 14.44 -16.34 0.86
N ALA A 81 14.36 -16.47 -0.47
CA ALA A 81 13.51 -15.61 -1.30
C ALA A 81 12.03 -15.79 -0.96
N VAL A 82 11.57 -17.03 -0.73
CA VAL A 82 10.19 -17.32 -0.31
C VAL A 82 9.87 -16.64 1.04
N VAL A 83 10.77 -16.72 2.02
CA VAL A 83 10.60 -16.06 3.33
C VAL A 83 10.46 -14.53 3.17
N ALA A 84 11.26 -13.92 2.29
CA ALA A 84 11.19 -12.49 2.02
C ALA A 84 9.87 -12.11 1.32
N LEU A 85 9.46 -12.87 0.31
CA LEU A 85 8.20 -12.66 -0.42
C LEU A 85 6.98 -12.84 0.48
N ALA A 86 6.98 -13.83 1.39
CA ALA A 86 5.91 -14.02 2.36
C ALA A 86 5.76 -12.80 3.28
N ARG A 87 6.86 -12.20 3.74
CA ARG A 87 6.83 -10.95 4.51
C ARG A 87 6.30 -9.78 3.67
N GLN A 88 6.69 -9.69 2.41
CA GLN A 88 6.22 -8.64 1.50
C GLN A 88 4.72 -8.78 1.19
N LEU A 89 4.22 -10.01 1.09
CA LEU A 89 2.81 -10.29 0.84
C LEU A 89 1.93 -9.72 1.96
N ASP A 90 2.22 -10.03 3.22
CA ASP A 90 1.47 -9.48 4.37
C ASP A 90 1.52 -7.95 4.40
N ALA A 91 2.73 -7.37 4.28
CA ALA A 91 2.89 -5.92 4.25
C ALA A 91 2.10 -5.23 3.12
N THR A 92 2.08 -5.85 1.93
CA THR A 92 1.33 -5.34 0.79
C THR A 92 -0.17 -5.45 1.03
N TYR A 93 -0.63 -6.57 1.57
CA TYR A 93 -2.02 -6.81 1.91
C TYR A 93 -2.52 -5.78 2.95
N GLN A 94 -1.79 -5.59 4.05
CA GLN A 94 -2.13 -4.58 5.08
C GLN A 94 -2.24 -3.18 4.47
N ARG A 95 -1.26 -2.78 3.67
CA ARG A 95 -1.26 -1.45 3.04
C ARG A 95 -2.45 -1.24 2.10
N VAL A 96 -2.77 -2.22 1.26
CA VAL A 96 -3.75 -2.07 0.18
C VAL A 96 -5.17 -2.34 0.65
N TYR A 97 -5.40 -3.39 1.43
CA TYR A 97 -6.73 -3.83 1.81
C TYR A 97 -7.17 -3.36 3.19
N VAL A 98 -6.25 -3.03 4.10
CA VAL A 98 -6.60 -2.55 5.45
C VAL A 98 -6.44 -1.04 5.57
N GLU A 99 -5.27 -0.50 5.24
CA GLU A 99 -4.98 0.92 5.48
C GLU A 99 -5.63 1.85 4.44
N LEU A 100 -5.54 1.49 3.15
CA LEU A 100 -6.00 2.37 2.08
C LEU A 100 -7.50 2.68 2.17
N PRO A 101 -8.41 1.71 2.45
CA PRO A 101 -9.82 2.01 2.66
C PRO A 101 -10.05 2.95 3.85
N ARG A 102 -9.39 2.71 4.99
CA ARG A 102 -9.46 3.60 6.17
C ARG A 102 -9.03 5.02 5.84
N LYS A 103 -7.92 5.19 5.12
CA LYS A 103 -7.42 6.49 4.65
C LYS A 103 -8.42 7.19 3.72
N ARG A 104 -9.08 6.43 2.83
CA ARG A 104 -10.12 6.98 1.93
C ARG A 104 -11.35 7.44 2.70
N GLN A 105 -11.82 6.66 3.68
CA GLN A 105 -12.95 7.04 4.54
C GLN A 105 -12.66 8.28 5.37
N ALA A 106 -11.48 8.34 6.01
CA ALA A 106 -11.05 9.50 6.78
C ALA A 106 -11.00 10.78 5.91
N LYS A 107 -10.46 10.67 4.69
CA LYS A 107 -10.40 11.80 3.75
C LYS A 107 -11.79 12.24 3.29
N ALA A 108 -12.73 11.30 3.11
CA ALA A 108 -14.11 11.62 2.77
C ALA A 108 -14.82 12.36 3.92
N ALA A 109 -14.65 11.89 5.17
CA ALA A 109 -15.21 12.54 6.35
C ALA A 109 -14.65 13.96 6.55
N GLN A 110 -13.33 14.15 6.39
CA GLN A 110 -12.71 15.48 6.46
C GLN A 110 -13.26 16.44 5.40
N ARG A 111 -13.48 15.94 4.18
CA ARG A 111 -14.08 16.75 3.10
C ARG A 111 -15.52 17.14 3.39
N ALA A 112 -16.30 16.25 4.01
CA ALA A 112 -17.68 16.56 4.41
C ALA A 112 -17.70 17.65 5.49
N ALA A 113 -16.92 17.48 6.56
CA ALA A 113 -16.82 18.47 7.64
C ALA A 113 -16.34 19.84 7.14
N ALA A 114 -15.35 19.87 6.22
CA ALA A 114 -14.90 21.12 5.62
C ALA A 114 -16.00 21.81 4.79
N LYS A 115 -16.82 21.04 4.05
CA LYS A 115 -17.96 21.59 3.30
C LYS A 115 -19.01 22.19 4.23
N GLU A 116 -19.35 21.52 5.32
CA GLU A 116 -20.29 22.03 6.33
C GLU A 116 -19.79 23.34 6.95
N LEU A 117 -18.52 23.38 7.39
CA LEU A 117 -17.91 24.60 7.93
C LEU A 117 -17.91 25.76 6.91
N HIS A 118 -17.64 25.47 5.64
CA HIS A 118 -17.72 26.48 4.58
C HIS A 118 -19.15 26.94 4.32
N ALA A 119 -20.14 26.04 4.37
CA ALA A 119 -21.55 26.38 4.23
C ALA A 119 -22.03 27.25 5.39
N GLU A 120 -21.67 26.91 6.63
CA GLU A 120 -21.97 27.72 7.82
C GLU A 120 -21.34 29.11 7.74
N ARG A 121 -20.06 29.20 7.32
CA ARG A 121 -19.40 30.50 7.11
C ARG A 121 -20.13 31.35 6.07
N ARG A 122 -20.57 30.75 4.95
CA ARG A 122 -21.37 31.46 3.94
C ARG A 122 -22.72 31.90 4.48
N ALA A 123 -23.42 31.05 5.23
CA ALA A 123 -24.71 31.39 5.83
C ALA A 123 -24.59 32.57 6.82
N ARG A 124 -23.53 32.62 7.63
CA ARG A 124 -23.26 33.74 8.55
C ARG A 124 -22.90 35.04 7.82
N GLN A 125 -22.27 34.96 6.64
CA GLN A 125 -21.93 36.13 5.82
C GLN A 125 -23.10 36.62 4.95
N ALA A 126 -24.09 35.77 4.69
CA ALA A 126 -25.28 36.09 3.89
C ALA A 126 -26.40 36.76 4.70
N VAL A 127 -26.21 37.04 6.00
CA VAL A 127 -27.14 37.87 6.77
C VAL A 127 -27.13 39.27 6.14
N PRO A 128 -28.26 39.73 5.57
CA PRO A 128 -28.31 41.03 4.92
C PRO A 128 -28.10 42.10 5.99
N GLN A 129 -27.08 42.94 5.82
CA GLN A 129 -27.14 44.25 6.44
C GLN A 129 -28.38 44.94 5.87
N ALA A 130 -29.43 45.03 6.69
CA ALA A 130 -30.54 45.92 6.43
C ALA A 130 -29.94 47.31 6.20
N ARG A 131 -29.98 47.79 4.95
CA ARG A 131 -29.69 49.18 4.63
C ARG A 131 -30.64 50.01 5.50
N PRO A 132 -30.14 50.87 6.41
CA PRO A 132 -31.02 51.80 7.10
C PRO A 132 -31.67 52.67 6.02
N GLY A 133 -32.99 52.83 6.13
CA GLY A 133 -33.83 53.51 5.16
C GLY A 133 -33.22 54.84 4.75
N ARG A 134 -32.99 54.99 3.44
CA ARG A 134 -32.77 56.30 2.85
C ARG A 134 -34.14 56.96 2.80
N GLU A 135 -34.43 57.80 3.79
CA GLU A 135 -35.56 58.71 3.72
C GLU A 135 -35.43 59.52 2.42
N GLU A 136 -36.41 59.33 1.55
CA GLU A 136 -36.56 60.01 0.28
C GLU A 136 -37.00 61.45 0.61
N LEU A 137 -36.02 62.35 0.78
CA LEU A 137 -36.26 63.78 0.81
C LEU A 137 -36.73 64.22 -0.58
N VAL A 138 -38.05 64.26 -0.75
CA VAL A 138 -38.73 65.00 -1.81
C VAL A 138 -38.37 66.47 -1.61
N SER A 139 -37.48 66.98 -2.46
CA SER A 139 -37.24 68.42 -2.57
C SER A 139 -38.15 68.97 -3.68
N PRO A 140 -39.11 69.86 -3.38
CA PRO A 140 -39.74 70.68 -4.39
C PRO A 140 -38.75 71.80 -4.77
N ASP A 141 -38.87 72.29 -5.99
CA ASP A 141 -38.16 73.44 -6.55
C ASP A 141 -36.67 73.23 -6.87
N ALA A 142 -36.43 72.73 -8.09
CA ALA A 142 -35.29 73.19 -8.88
C ALA A 142 -35.79 73.50 -10.29
N GLU A 143 -35.67 74.79 -10.63
CA GLU A 143 -36.09 75.42 -11.86
C GLU A 143 -35.56 74.72 -13.11
N VAL A 144 -36.40 74.72 -14.14
CA VAL A 144 -36.07 74.32 -15.51
C VAL A 144 -35.30 75.44 -16.18
N PRO A 145 -34.09 75.21 -16.74
CA PRO A 145 -33.64 75.97 -17.88
C PRO A 145 -34.05 75.25 -19.16
N ALA A 146 -34.69 76.05 -20.01
CA ALA A 146 -35.15 75.72 -21.33
C ALA A 146 -33.98 75.63 -22.34
N PHE A 147 -34.26 74.93 -23.45
CA PHE A 147 -33.52 74.90 -24.72
C PHE A 147 -32.16 74.16 -24.69
N ASP A 148 -31.79 73.34 -25.67
CA ASP A 148 -32.11 73.47 -27.09
C ASP A 148 -32.13 72.14 -27.86
N LEU A 149 -32.94 72.13 -28.90
CA LEU A 149 -33.18 71.09 -29.88
C LEU A 149 -32.05 71.06 -30.92
N PHE A 150 -31.40 69.91 -31.13
CA PHE A 150 -30.82 69.55 -32.43
C PHE A 150 -30.74 68.01 -32.54
N ARG A 151 -31.63 67.36 -33.30
CA ARG A 151 -31.36 66.78 -34.65
C ARG A 151 -29.92 66.25 -34.78
N GLY A 152 -29.63 65.01 -35.11
CA GLY A 152 -30.36 63.97 -35.81
C GLY A 152 -29.37 63.21 -36.71
N SER A 153 -29.54 61.89 -36.78
CA SER A 153 -29.19 61.01 -37.89
C SER A 153 -27.72 60.75 -38.30
N ARG A 154 -27.43 59.44 -38.29
CA ARG A 154 -26.48 58.63 -39.08
C ARG A 154 -25.06 58.47 -38.55
#